data_AF-A0A951B9U4-F1
#
_entry.id   AF-A0A951B9U4-F1
#
_cell.length_a   1.000
_cell.length_b   1.000
_cell.length_c   1.000
_cell.angle_alpha   90.00
_cell.angle_beta   90.00
_cell.angle_gamma   90.00
#
_symmetry.space_group_name_H-M   'P 1'
#
loop_
_entity.id
_entity.type
_entity.pdbx_description
1 polymer ?
#
loop_
_entity_poly.entity_id
_entity_poly.type
_entity_poly.pdbx_seq_one_letter_code
_entity_poly.pdbx_strand_id
1 'polypeptide(L)' 'RKAVEWAQAEGRTIEDPHLLISSAISDAEVDRLLEERAQAKRGRDFTRADGIRQELAERGILVEDSKEGTRWKRK' A
#
# COMPACT_ATOMS: atom_id res chain seq x y z
N ARG A 1 -24.65 -13.24 -33.02
CA ARG A 1 -25.25 -12.40 -31.96
C ARG A 1 -24.89 -13.04 -30.60
N LYS A 2 -24.53 -12.20 -29.61
CA LYS A 2 -23.96 -12.49 -28.26
C LYS A 2 -22.50 -12.99 -28.32
N ALA A 3 -21.47 -12.15 -28.15
CA ALA A 3 -21.16 -11.20 -27.06
C ALA A 3 -21.02 -11.91 -25.70
N VAL A 4 -19.81 -12.44 -25.46
CA VAL A 4 -19.18 -12.55 -24.14
C VAL A 4 -17.72 -12.16 -24.34
N GLU A 5 -17.50 -10.85 -24.40
CA GLU A 5 -16.24 -10.21 -24.00
C GLU A 5 -15.97 -10.59 -22.56
N TRP A 6 -14.87 -11.30 -22.28
CA TRP A 6 -13.69 -10.73 -21.61
C TRP A 6 -12.71 -11.87 -21.25
N ALA A 7 -11.45 -11.67 -21.64
CA ALA A 7 -10.32 -12.60 -21.63
C ALA A 7 -10.11 -13.32 -20.28
N GLN A 8 -9.89 -14.65 -20.22
CA GLN A 8 -8.63 -15.35 -20.56
C GLN A 8 -7.40 -14.72 -19.88
N ALA A 9 -7.15 -15.09 -18.62
CA ALA A 9 -5.81 -15.30 -18.05
C ALA A 9 -5.95 -15.77 -16.59
N GLU A 10 -5.95 -17.08 -16.41
CA GLU A 10 -5.78 -17.73 -15.12
C GLU A 10 -4.41 -17.38 -14.51
N GLY A 11 -4.41 -16.82 -13.30
CA GLY A 11 -3.18 -16.40 -12.62
C GLY A 11 -3.39 -15.64 -11.32
N ARG A 12 -4.17 -16.22 -10.40
CA ARG A 12 -4.22 -15.97 -8.94
C ARG A 12 -3.45 -14.75 -8.40
N THR A 13 -4.18 -13.68 -8.11
CA THR A 13 -3.88 -12.66 -7.10
C THR A 13 -5.28 -12.12 -6.81
N ILE A 14 -5.96 -12.41 -5.71
CA ILE A 14 -5.65 -12.04 -4.34
C ILE A 14 -6.37 -13.07 -3.45
N GLU A 15 -5.63 -14.01 -2.87
CA GLU A 15 -6.07 -14.70 -1.66
C GLU A 15 -4.85 -14.68 -0.76
N ASP A 16 -4.71 -13.63 0.05
CA ASP A 16 -3.80 -13.61 1.19
C ASP A 16 -4.59 -13.84 2.48
N PRO A 17 -4.96 -15.10 2.81
CA PRO A 17 -5.58 -15.45 4.09
C PRO A 17 -4.54 -15.66 5.20
N HIS A 18 -3.62 -14.70 5.39
CA HIS A 18 -2.62 -14.76 6.47
C HIS A 18 -2.98 -13.83 7.63
N LEU A 19 -4.16 -14.08 8.19
CA LEU A 19 -4.53 -13.76 9.58
C LEU A 19 -3.75 -14.67 10.53
N LEU A 20 -2.51 -14.33 10.88
CA LEU A 20 -1.82 -14.92 12.04
C LEU A 20 -1.05 -13.83 12.80
N ILE A 21 -1.82 -13.11 13.62
CA ILE A 21 -1.51 -12.59 14.97
C ILE A 21 -0.03 -12.30 15.27
N SER A 22 0.31 -11.01 15.42
CA SER A 22 0.95 -10.41 16.59
C SER A 22 1.94 -9.30 16.22
N SER A 23 1.76 -8.17 16.91
CA SER A 23 2.76 -7.12 17.16
C SER A 23 2.92 -6.05 16.07
N ALA A 24 2.41 -4.88 16.43
CA ALA A 24 2.62 -3.57 15.82
C ALA A 24 1.97 -3.34 14.43
N ILE A 25 0.78 -2.72 14.49
CA ILE A 25 0.08 -2.00 13.40
C ILE A 25 -0.47 -2.89 12.29
N SER A 26 -1.78 -2.77 12.03
CA SER A 26 -2.44 -3.54 10.98
C SER A 26 -2.00 -3.06 9.60
N ASP A 27 -1.83 -3.99 8.66
CA ASP A 27 -1.61 -3.71 7.24
C ASP A 27 -2.60 -2.67 6.68
N ALA A 28 -3.87 -2.74 7.08
CA ALA A 28 -4.89 -1.75 6.74
C ALA A 28 -4.55 -0.31 7.17
N GLU A 29 -3.89 -0.13 8.32
CA GLU A 29 -3.49 1.20 8.80
C GLU A 29 -2.28 1.73 8.03
N VAL A 30 -1.36 0.84 7.65
CA VAL A 30 -0.23 1.16 6.77
C VAL A 30 -0.74 1.61 5.40
N ASP A 31 -1.70 0.87 4.84
CA ASP A 31 -2.33 1.18 3.55
C ASP A 31 -3.06 2.53 3.59
N ARG A 32 -3.79 2.84 4.66
CA ARG A 32 -4.40 4.17 4.88
C ARG A 32 -3.37 5.29 4.89
N LEU A 33 -2.26 5.12 5.59
CA LEU A 33 -1.18 6.11 5.64
C LEU A 33 -0.54 6.29 4.25
N LEU A 34 -0.34 5.21 3.51
CA LEU A 34 0.15 5.24 2.13
C LEU A 34 -0.80 5.98 1.19
N GLU A 35 -2.10 5.75 1.33
CA GLU A 35 -3.11 6.45 0.55
C GLU A 35 -3.15 7.93 0.91
N GLU A 36 -3.08 8.29 2.21
CA GLU A 36 -3.00 9.67 2.67
C GLU A 36 -1.74 10.36 2.11
N ARG A 37 -0.60 9.66 2.05
CA ARG A 37 0.63 10.13 1.41
C ARG A 37 0.43 10.37 -0.09
N ALA A 38 -0.26 9.46 -0.79
CA ALA A 38 -0.54 9.61 -2.21
C ALA A 38 -1.46 10.81 -2.49
N GLN A 39 -2.47 11.03 -1.64
CA GLN A 39 -3.34 12.20 -1.69
C GLN A 39 -2.55 13.48 -1.41
N ALA A 40 -1.68 13.48 -0.40
CA ALA A 40 -0.80 14.61 -0.11
C ALA A 40 0.13 14.94 -1.29
N LYS A 41 0.74 13.94 -1.94
CA LYS A 41 1.52 14.14 -3.17
C LYS A 41 0.67 14.73 -4.30
N ARG A 42 -0.58 14.29 -4.48
CA ARG A 42 -1.50 14.86 -5.47
C ARG A 42 -1.88 16.30 -5.14
N GLY A 43 -2.04 16.63 -3.86
CA GLY A 43 -2.25 17.98 -3.36
C GLY A 43 -1.02 18.88 -3.40
N ARG A 44 0.17 18.35 -3.77
CA ARG A 44 1.49 19.00 -3.66
C ARG A 44 1.90 19.32 -2.21
N ASP A 45 1.30 18.63 -1.24
CA ASP A 45 1.64 18.67 0.18
C ASP A 45 2.80 17.71 0.50
N PHE A 46 4.00 18.08 0.06
CA PHE A 46 5.20 17.27 0.27
C PHE A 46 5.57 17.13 1.76
N THR A 47 5.28 18.13 2.58
CA THR A 47 5.51 18.10 4.03
C THR A 47 4.69 17.00 4.70
N ARG A 48 3.40 16.89 4.34
CA ARG A 48 2.51 15.84 4.88
C ARG A 48 2.95 14.46 4.41
N ALA A 49 3.31 14.33 3.12
CA ALA A 49 3.81 13.08 2.56
C ALA A 49 5.10 12.58 3.23
N ASP A 50 6.01 13.48 3.58
CA ASP A 50 7.25 13.12 4.30
C ASP A 50 6.98 12.78 5.78
N GLY A 51 6.10 13.52 6.45
CA GLY A 51 5.67 13.22 7.82
C GLY A 51 5.08 11.81 7.97
N ILE A 52 4.24 11.40 7.03
CA ILE A 52 3.66 10.04 7.02
C ILE A 52 4.74 8.97 6.81
N ARG A 53 5.73 9.24 5.94
CA ARG A 53 6.86 8.32 5.74
C ARG A 53 7.69 8.15 7.00
N GLN A 54 7.92 9.24 7.75
CA GLN A 54 8.62 9.18 9.03
C GLN A 54 7.79 8.45 10.08
N GLU A 55 6.48 8.71 10.17
CA GLU A 55 5.59 8.00 11.09
C GLU A 55 5.60 6.49 10.82
N LEU A 56 5.54 6.07 9.55
CA LEU A 56 5.68 4.66 9.18
C LEU A 56 7.06 4.11 9.60
N ALA A 57 8.15 4.86 9.40
CA ALA A 57 9.49 4.44 9.79
C ALA A 57 9.65 4.31 11.32
N GLU A 58 9.10 5.24 12.11
CA GLU A 58 9.07 5.19 13.59
C GLU A 58 8.32 3.96 14.10
N ARG A 59 7.28 3.58 13.36
CA ARG A 59 6.48 2.38 13.57
C ARG A 59 7.16 1.09 13.12
N GLY A 60 8.40 1.16 12.62
CA GLY A 60 9.16 0.00 12.13
C GLY A 60 8.81 -0.41 10.70
N ILE A 61 8.10 0.43 9.96
CA ILE A 61 7.68 0.16 8.58
C ILE A 61 8.49 1.04 7.63
N LEU A 62 9.36 0.42 6.84
CA LEU A 62 10.14 1.10 5.82
C LEU A 62 9.33 1.21 4.54
N VAL A 63 9.01 2.44 4.13
CA VAL A 63 8.36 2.72 2.84
C VAL A 63 9.41 3.00 1.77
N GLU A 64 9.40 2.21 0.71
CA GLU A 64 10.21 2.35 -0.49
C GLU A 64 9.32 2.84 -1.64
N ASP A 65 9.52 4.09 -2.04
CA ASP A 65 8.82 4.68 -3.19
C ASP A 65 9.67 4.48 -4.44
N SER A 66 9.17 3.70 -5.39
CA SER A 66 9.80 3.49 -6.69
C SER A 66 8.92 4.05 -7.81
N LYS A 67 9.51 4.27 -8.99
CA LYS A 67 8.77 4.70 -10.18
C LYS A 67 7.68 3.71 -10.61
N GLU A 68 7.86 2.43 -10.28
CA GLU A 68 6.90 1.34 -10.54
C GLU A 68 5.79 1.23 -9.49
N GLY A 69 5.88 1.93 -8.35
CA GLY A 69 4.88 1.88 -7.29
C GLY A 69 5.48 2.06 -5.89
N THR A 70 4.62 2.13 -4.90
CA THR A 70 5.03 2.23 -3.51
C THR A 70 4.99 0.86 -2.84
N ARG A 71 6.12 0.43 -2.27
CA ARG A 71 6.25 -0.82 -1.51
C ARG A 71 6.62 -0.48 -0.08
N TRP A 72 6.23 -1.33 0.86
CA TRP A 72 6.60 -1.18 2.25
C TRP A 72 7.01 -2.51 2.86
N LYS A 73 7.94 -2.45 3.83
CA LYS A 73 8.46 -3.62 4.53
C LYS A 73 8.50 -3.36 6.02
N ARG A 74 8.03 -4.32 6.80
CA ARG A 74 8.14 -4.34 8.27
C ARG A 74 9.54 -4.82 8.64
N LYS A 75 10.25 -4.07 9.49
CA LYS A 75 11.57 -4.43 9.99
C LYS A 75 11.48 -5.32 11.21
#